data_AF-A0A7K1YZT3-F1
#
_entry.id   AF-A0A7K1YZT3-F1
#
_cell.length_a   1.000
_cell.length_b   1.000
_cell.length_c   1.000
_cell.angle_alpha   90.00
_cell.angle_beta   90.00
_cell.angle_gamma   90.00
#
_symmetry.space_group_name_H-M   'P 1'
#
loop_
_entity.id
_entity.type
_entity.pdbx_description
1 polymer ?
#
loop_
_entity_poly.entity_id
_entity_poly.type
_entity_poly.pdbx_seq_one_letter_code
_entity_poly.pdbx_strand_id
1 'polypeptide(L)'
;MPKSTNSHHSNPTLFGSFVQQSLFIMDFLPDTFWKLVVAVFVLIGAVVAVKVGFTFNINQWQESKRKRLKEKLQAKCPHAVPIKEGGNLGLESSFLSPSGTTGWVCRRCGLVTHDMRGATYMLERYLNNPEQYIKQDRAFHKVHKKLYG
;
A
#
# COMPACT_ATOMS: atom_id res chain seq x y z
N MET A 1 -91.58 -20.00 -5.70
CA MET A 1 -90.22 -20.10 -5.09
C MET A 1 -89.29 -20.83 -6.05
N PRO A 2 -88.27 -20.17 -6.60
CA PRO A 2 -87.08 -20.86 -7.09
C PRO A 2 -85.83 -20.50 -6.26
N LYS A 3 -84.98 -21.50 -6.03
CA LYS A 3 -83.65 -21.42 -5.38
C LYS A 3 -82.57 -21.64 -6.45
N SER A 4 -81.37 -21.15 -6.16
CA SER A 4 -80.08 -21.48 -6.81
C SER A 4 -79.80 -20.70 -8.10
N THR A 5 -78.64 -20.11 -8.37
CA THR A 5 -77.25 -20.41 -7.97
C THR A 5 -76.39 -19.13 -7.96
N ASN A 6 -75.55 -18.94 -6.95
CA ASN A 6 -74.42 -18.00 -6.98
C ASN A 6 -73.31 -18.57 -7.88
N SER A 7 -72.94 -17.87 -8.96
CA SER A 7 -71.73 -18.17 -9.73
C SER A 7 -70.59 -17.25 -9.29
N HIS A 8 -69.68 -17.78 -8.47
CA HIS A 8 -68.38 -17.17 -8.21
C HIS A 8 -67.55 -17.19 -9.50
N HIS A 9 -67.39 -16.03 -10.14
CA HIS A 9 -66.36 -15.86 -11.17
C HIS A 9 -65.00 -15.74 -10.46
N SER A 10 -64.29 -16.85 -10.33
CA SER A 10 -62.85 -16.83 -10.05
C SER A 10 -62.14 -16.41 -11.33
N ASN A 11 -61.52 -15.23 -11.32
CA ASN A 11 -60.65 -14.75 -12.38
C ASN A 11 -59.28 -15.42 -12.22
N PRO A 12 -58.84 -16.33 -13.12
CA PRO A 12 -57.46 -16.76 -13.12
C PRO A 12 -56.61 -15.72 -13.87
N THR A 13 -55.30 -15.82 -13.71
CA THR A 13 -54.27 -15.20 -14.57
C THR A 13 -53.94 -13.72 -14.34
N LEU A 14 -53.35 -13.41 -13.18
CA LEU A 14 -52.34 -12.34 -13.09
C LEU A 14 -50.92 -12.87 -12.82
N PHE A 15 -50.79 -14.10 -12.33
CA PHE A 15 -49.47 -14.72 -12.06
C PHE A 15 -48.88 -15.52 -13.24
N GLY A 16 -49.71 -15.97 -14.18
CA GLY A 16 -49.25 -16.76 -15.33
C GLY A 16 -48.51 -15.95 -16.40
N SER A 17 -48.83 -14.66 -16.55
CA SER A 17 -48.20 -13.78 -17.54
C SER A 17 -46.78 -13.35 -17.13
N PHE A 18 -46.50 -13.23 -15.84
CA PHE A 18 -45.19 -12.77 -15.35
C PHE A 18 -44.08 -13.84 -15.52
N VAL A 19 -44.40 -15.10 -15.26
CA VAL A 19 -43.44 -16.22 -15.42
C VAL A 19 -43.15 -16.50 -16.90
N GLN A 20 -44.17 -16.35 -17.77
CA GLN A 20 -44.00 -16.45 -19.23
C GLN A 20 -43.07 -15.35 -19.78
N GLN A 21 -43.13 -14.15 -19.21
CA GLN A 21 -42.35 -12.99 -19.66
C GLN A 21 -40.87 -13.10 -19.30
N SER A 22 -40.51 -13.77 -18.20
CA SER A 22 -39.11 -14.02 -17.82
C SER A 22 -38.40 -15.09 -18.68
N LEU A 23 -39.14 -16.08 -19.20
CA LEU A 23 -38.60 -17.11 -20.09
C LEU A 23 -38.27 -16.55 -21.48
N PHE A 24 -39.08 -15.62 -21.98
CA PHE A 24 -38.88 -14.97 -23.29
C PHE A 24 -37.60 -14.13 -23.37
N ILE A 25 -37.11 -13.57 -22.26
CA ILE A 25 -35.91 -12.72 -22.26
C ILE A 25 -34.64 -13.56 -22.48
N MET A 26 -34.65 -14.82 -22.05
CA MET A 26 -33.50 -15.72 -22.20
C MET A 26 -33.38 -16.30 -23.62
N ASP A 27 -34.51 -16.49 -24.33
CA ASP A 27 -34.53 -17.03 -25.70
C ASP A 27 -34.41 -15.96 -26.80
N PHE A 28 -34.57 -14.67 -26.45
CA PHE A 28 -34.52 -13.56 -27.42
C PHE A 28 -33.10 -13.08 -27.75
N LEU A 29 -32.11 -13.46 -26.94
CA LEU A 29 -30.74 -13.02 -27.15
C LEU A 29 -30.04 -14.02 -28.07
N PRO A 30 -29.77 -13.67 -29.34
CA PRO A 30 -29.09 -14.58 -30.25
C PRO A 30 -27.70 -14.92 -29.68
N ASP A 31 -27.14 -16.09 -30.00
CA ASP A 31 -25.79 -16.50 -29.56
C ASP A 31 -24.69 -15.46 -29.89
N THR A 32 -24.98 -14.59 -30.86
CA THR A 32 -24.15 -13.45 -31.26
C THR A 32 -24.16 -12.28 -30.27
N PHE A 33 -25.19 -12.13 -29.43
CA PHE A 33 -25.26 -11.09 -28.40
C PHE A 33 -24.14 -11.23 -27.38
N TRP A 34 -23.93 -12.44 -26.84
CA TRP A 34 -22.82 -12.69 -25.91
C TRP A 34 -21.47 -12.50 -26.57
N LYS A 35 -21.32 -12.87 -27.84
CA LYS A 35 -20.11 -12.61 -28.63
C LYS A 35 -19.85 -11.10 -28.79
N LEU A 36 -20.90 -10.30 -29.03
CA LEU A 36 -20.81 -8.84 -29.12
C LEU A 36 -20.45 -8.21 -27.76
N VAL A 37 -21.08 -8.65 -26.68
CA VAL A 37 -20.76 -8.17 -25.32
C VAL A 37 -19.30 -8.45 -24.99
N VAL A 38 -18.80 -9.67 -25.21
CA VAL A 38 -17.39 -10.02 -24.97
C VAL A 38 -16.46 -9.21 -25.87
N ALA A 39 -16.79 -9.03 -27.16
CA ALA A 39 -15.99 -8.23 -28.08
C ALA A 39 -15.83 -6.78 -27.60
N VAL A 40 -16.90 -6.16 -27.09
CA VAL A 40 -16.86 -4.81 -26.51
C VAL A 40 -15.93 -4.76 -25.30
N PHE A 41 -16.03 -5.73 -24.38
CA PHE A 41 -15.13 -5.79 -23.21
C PHE A 41 -13.66 -6.00 -23.59
N VAL A 42 -13.37 -6.84 -24.58
CA VAL A 42 -12.01 -7.05 -25.09
C VAL A 42 -11.45 -5.75 -25.69
N LEU A 43 -12.26 -5.03 -26.46
CA LEU A 43 -11.84 -3.78 -27.09
C LEU A 43 -11.58 -2.68 -26.06
N ILE A 44 -12.45 -2.55 -25.05
CA ILE A 44 -12.24 -1.64 -23.91
C ILE A 44 -10.98 -2.05 -23.14
N GLY A 45 -10.82 -3.34 -22.84
CA GLY A 45 -9.65 -3.88 -22.14
C GLY A 45 -8.34 -3.60 -22.88
N ALA A 46 -8.32 -3.74 -24.21
CA ALA A 46 -7.16 -3.44 -25.03
C ALA A 46 -6.78 -1.96 -24.97
N VAL A 47 -7.74 -1.04 -25.09
CA VAL A 47 -7.49 0.41 -24.98
C VAL A 47 -6.93 0.78 -23.60
N VAL A 48 -7.50 0.21 -22.53
CA VAL A 48 -7.01 0.43 -21.16
C VAL A 48 -5.62 -0.16 -20.97
N ALA A 49 -5.36 -1.38 -21.44
CA ALA A 49 -4.05 -2.03 -21.32
C ALA A 49 -2.96 -1.24 -22.04
N VAL A 50 -3.23 -0.72 -23.23
CA VAL A 50 -2.31 0.15 -23.98
C VAL A 50 -2.05 1.44 -23.21
N LYS A 51 -3.10 2.12 -22.73
CA LYS A 51 -2.97 3.39 -21.99
C LYS A 51 -2.21 3.23 -20.67
N VAL A 52 -2.46 2.15 -19.93
CA VAL A 52 -1.77 1.83 -18.68
C VAL A 52 -0.33 1.40 -18.96
N GLY A 53 -0.09 0.58 -19.99
CA GLY A 53 1.25 0.12 -20.38
C GLY A 53 2.19 1.26 -20.78
N PHE A 54 1.69 2.27 -21.50
CA PHE A 54 2.49 3.45 -21.86
C PHE A 54 2.80 4.37 -20.66
N THR A 55 1.93 4.41 -19.65
CA THR A 55 2.07 5.34 -18.51
C THR A 55 2.79 4.70 -17.32
N PHE A 56 2.70 3.38 -17.17
CA PHE A 56 3.23 2.68 -16.01
C PHE A 56 4.70 2.31 -16.20
N ASN A 57 5.59 3.28 -15.94
CA ASN A 57 7.01 3.00 -15.81
C ASN A 57 7.27 2.29 -14.47
N ILE A 58 7.27 0.96 -14.49
CA ILE A 58 7.55 0.10 -13.31
C ILE A 58 8.85 0.53 -12.62
N ASN A 59 9.88 0.89 -13.40
CA ASN A 59 11.18 1.31 -12.88
C ASN A 59 11.06 2.60 -12.06
N GLN A 60 10.36 3.60 -12.58
CA GLN A 60 10.11 4.86 -11.86
C GLN A 60 9.29 4.64 -10.59
N TRP A 61 8.28 3.76 -10.64
CA TRP A 61 7.49 3.41 -9.46
C TRP A 61 8.35 2.74 -8.38
N GLN A 62 9.18 1.77 -8.75
CA GLN A 62 10.10 1.11 -7.82
C GLN A 62 11.11 2.09 -7.22
N GLU A 63 11.67 2.99 -8.05
CA GLU A 63 12.63 3.99 -7.60
C GLU A 63 11.98 4.97 -6.60
N SER A 64 10.79 5.48 -6.92
CA SER A 64 10.05 6.38 -6.01
C SER A 64 9.71 5.70 -4.68
N LYS A 65 9.35 4.41 -4.71
CA LYS A 65 9.11 3.61 -3.50
C LYS A 65 10.39 3.47 -2.68
N ARG A 66 11.53 3.15 -3.31
CA ARG A 66 12.83 3.04 -2.64
C ARG A 66 13.26 4.39 -2.03
N LYS A 67 13.09 5.50 -2.75
CA LYS A 67 13.37 6.86 -2.25
C LYS A 67 12.57 7.19 -1.00
N ARG A 68 11.24 7.00 -1.03
CA ARG A 68 10.35 7.20 0.12
C ARG A 68 10.73 6.33 1.32
N LEU A 69 11.15 5.09 1.09
CA LEU A 69 11.60 4.19 2.15
C LEU A 69 12.96 4.63 2.73
N LYS A 70 13.89 5.08 1.89
CA LYS A 70 15.19 5.61 2.33
C LYS A 70 15.02 6.87 3.18
N GLU A 71 14.17 7.81 2.77
CA GLU A 71 13.84 9.00 3.56
C GLU A 71 13.23 8.62 4.91
N LYS A 72 12.25 7.69 4.91
CA LYS A 72 11.66 7.18 6.15
C LYS A 72 12.68 6.44 7.04
N LEU A 73 13.67 5.79 6.44
CA LEU A 73 14.74 5.12 7.16
C LEU A 73 15.66 6.14 7.84
N GLN A 74 16.06 7.18 7.11
CA GLN A 74 16.89 8.27 7.62
C GLN A 74 16.17 9.02 8.75
N ALA A 75 14.89 9.38 8.57
CA ALA A 75 14.09 10.06 9.58
C ALA A 75 13.90 9.26 10.88
N LYS A 76 13.96 7.92 10.81
CA LYS A 76 13.81 7.04 11.97
C LYS A 76 15.14 6.56 12.53
N CYS A 77 16.25 6.86 11.89
CA CYS A 77 17.55 6.44 12.39
C CYS A 77 17.82 7.15 13.72
N PRO A 78 18.22 6.43 14.79
CA PRO A 78 18.65 7.07 16.02
C PRO A 78 20.04 7.72 15.86
N HIS A 79 20.76 7.44 14.76
CA HIS A 79 22.13 7.90 14.51
C HIS A 79 23.13 7.60 15.63
N ALA A 80 22.80 6.64 16.50
CA ALA A 80 23.62 6.17 17.61
C ALA A 80 23.62 4.64 17.68
N VAL A 81 24.72 4.09 18.21
CA VAL A 81 24.89 2.66 18.47
C VAL A 81 25.26 2.43 19.94
N PRO A 82 24.76 1.35 20.57
CA PRO A 82 25.18 0.98 21.89
C PRO A 82 26.61 0.47 21.84
N ILE A 83 27.44 0.96 22.75
CA ILE A 83 28.81 0.51 22.94
C ILE A 83 28.97 0.01 24.38
N LYS A 84 29.89 -0.93 24.59
CA LYS A 84 30.25 -1.41 25.92
C LYS A 84 31.68 -0.99 26.20
N GLU A 85 31.84 -0.05 27.13
CA GLU A 85 33.16 0.41 27.58
C GLU A 85 33.31 0.13 29.08
N GLY A 86 34.32 -0.64 29.44
CA GLY A 86 34.70 -0.85 30.85
C GLY A 86 33.60 -1.44 31.74
N GLY A 87 32.64 -2.18 31.19
CA GLY A 87 31.51 -2.76 31.94
C GLY A 87 30.25 -1.89 31.95
N ASN A 88 30.32 -0.64 31.50
CA ASN A 88 29.17 0.24 31.34
C ASN A 88 28.62 0.21 29.90
N LEU A 89 27.30 0.34 29.77
CA LEU A 89 26.63 0.52 28.48
C LEU A 89 26.56 2.01 28.16
N GLY A 90 27.16 2.40 27.03
CA GLY A 90 27.14 3.76 26.51
C GLY A 90 26.51 3.83 25.12
N LEU A 91 26.41 5.05 24.58
CA LEU A 91 26.00 5.29 23.21
C LEU A 91 27.10 6.06 22.48
N GLU A 92 27.39 5.64 21.26
CA GLU A 92 28.32 6.33 20.35
C GLU A 92 27.57 6.83 19.12
N SER A 93 28.02 7.96 18.57
CA SER A 93 27.51 8.47 17.30
C SER A 93 27.82 7.50 16.17
N SER A 94 26.84 7.26 15.30
CA SER A 94 27.02 6.46 14.09
C SER A 94 27.64 7.23 12.93
N PHE A 95 27.87 8.53 13.08
CA PHE A 95 28.44 9.38 12.05
C PHE A 95 29.96 9.22 11.98
N LEU A 96 30.47 9.09 10.75
CA LEU A 96 31.89 9.01 10.44
C LEU A 96 32.22 10.10 9.40
N SER A 97 33.30 10.85 9.63
CA SER A 97 33.83 11.79 8.63
C SER A 97 34.90 11.09 7.77
N PRO A 98 34.69 10.94 6.45
CA PRO A 98 35.75 10.48 5.56
C PRO A 98 36.89 11.50 5.45
N SER A 99 38.13 11.00 5.39
CA SER A 99 39.33 11.82 5.20
C SER A 99 39.21 12.73 3.97
N GLY A 100 39.51 14.01 4.14
CA GLY A 100 39.45 15.00 3.05
C GLY A 100 38.05 15.58 2.79
N THR A 101 37.06 15.31 3.64
CA THR A 101 35.71 15.89 3.51
C THR A 101 35.30 16.63 4.78
N THR A 102 34.46 17.65 4.63
CA THR A 102 33.82 18.38 5.75
C THR A 102 32.48 17.75 6.15
N GLY A 103 32.12 16.61 5.55
CA GLY A 103 30.83 15.96 5.72
C GLY A 103 30.95 14.73 6.62
N TRP A 104 29.93 14.52 7.43
CA TRP A 104 29.76 13.36 8.29
C TRP A 104 28.69 12.46 7.70
N VAL A 105 28.98 11.17 7.59
CA VAL A 105 28.06 10.18 7.03
C VAL A 105 27.64 9.19 8.10
N CYS A 106 26.32 9.03 8.29
CA CYS A 106 25.81 8.02 9.21
C CYS A 106 26.02 6.62 8.63
N ARG A 107 26.79 5.77 9.31
CA ARG A 107 27.07 4.39 8.90
C ARG A 107 25.81 3.51 8.82
N ARG A 108 24.74 3.84 9.53
CA ARG A 108 23.50 3.04 9.59
C ARG A 108 22.51 3.36 8.47
N CYS A 109 22.35 4.62 8.09
CA CYS A 109 21.33 5.06 7.13
C CYS A 109 21.87 5.87 5.94
N GLY A 110 23.18 6.13 5.90
CA GLY A 110 23.84 6.89 4.84
C GLY A 110 23.42 8.37 4.76
N LEU A 111 22.89 8.93 5.85
CA LEU A 111 22.59 10.37 5.91
C LEU A 111 23.90 11.15 5.96
N VAL A 112 24.04 12.18 5.13
CA VAL A 112 25.19 13.09 5.13
C VAL A 112 24.79 14.39 5.84
N THR A 113 25.59 14.84 6.80
CA THR A 113 25.41 16.11 7.50
C THR A 113 26.75 16.85 7.59
N HIS A 114 26.72 18.18 7.56
CA HIS A 114 27.91 19.01 7.82
C HIS A 114 27.91 19.59 9.24
N ASP A 115 26.81 19.39 9.98
CA ASP A 115 26.67 19.82 11.37
C ASP A 115 26.52 18.59 12.28
N MET A 116 27.48 18.41 13.19
CA MET A 116 27.50 17.34 14.19
C MET A 116 26.92 17.74 15.53
N ARG A 117 26.61 19.02 15.76
CA ARG A 117 26.05 19.49 17.04
C ARG A 117 24.74 18.78 17.37
N GLY A 118 23.91 18.55 16.35
CA GLY A 118 22.67 17.79 16.49
C GLY A 118 22.89 16.33 16.89
N ALA A 119 23.99 15.70 16.45
CA ALA A 119 24.29 14.32 16.80
C ALA A 119 24.67 14.17 18.29
N THR A 120 25.48 15.10 18.82
CA THR A 120 25.85 15.09 20.25
C THR A 120 24.63 15.32 21.16
N TYR A 121 23.78 16.29 20.82
CA TYR A 121 22.53 16.53 21.55
C TYR A 121 21.59 15.31 21.56
N MET A 122 21.48 14.62 20.42
CA MET A 122 20.69 13.39 20.32
C MET A 122 21.24 12.27 21.22
N LEU A 123 22.56 12.13 21.31
CA LEU A 123 23.20 11.15 22.21
C LEU A 123 22.84 11.43 23.67
N GLU A 124 23.02 12.66 24.15
CA GLU A 124 22.68 13.06 25.51
C GLU A 124 21.20 12.80 25.81
N ARG A 125 20.31 13.13 24.87
CA ARG A 125 18.87 12.86 24.98
C ARG A 125 18.59 11.36 25.16
N TYR A 126 19.25 10.49 24.42
CA TYR A 126 19.06 9.05 24.54
C TYR A 126 19.69 8.44 25.79
N LEU A 127 20.80 8.98 26.26
CA LEU A 127 21.39 8.58 27.54
C LEU A 127 20.45 8.91 28.71
N ASN A 128 19.81 10.08 28.67
CA ASN A 128 18.82 10.49 29.66
C ASN A 128 17.46 9.80 29.51
N ASN A 129 17.16 9.24 28.33
CA ASN A 129 15.91 8.53 28.05
C ASN A 129 16.14 7.32 27.12
N PRO A 130 16.61 6.18 27.66
CA PRO A 130 16.94 5.00 26.86
C PRO A 130 15.72 4.36 26.19
N GLU A 131 14.51 4.54 26.73
CA GLU A 131 13.29 4.04 26.10
C GLU A 131 13.01 4.69 24.75
N GLN A 132 13.29 6.00 24.61
CA GLN A 132 13.18 6.71 23.34
C GLN A 132 14.12 6.11 22.29
N TYR A 133 15.35 5.78 22.69
CA TYR A 133 16.31 5.11 21.82
C TYR A 133 15.76 3.76 21.34
N ILE A 134 15.35 2.88 22.26
CA ILE A 134 14.85 1.54 21.93
C ILE A 134 13.61 1.62 21.03
N LYS A 135 12.71 2.58 21.27
CA LYS A 135 11.51 2.78 20.44
C LYS A 135 11.88 3.19 19.02
N GLN A 136 12.80 4.14 18.88
CA GLN A 136 13.25 4.65 17.59
C GLN A 136 14.06 3.60 16.82
N ASP A 137 14.94 2.87 17.50
CA ASP A 137 15.72 1.77 16.93
C ASP A 137 14.83 0.63 16.42
N ARG A 138 13.78 0.25 17.18
CA ARG A 138 12.74 -0.69 16.70
C ARG A 138 12.02 -0.16 15.46
N ALA A 139 11.71 1.13 15.41
CA ALA A 139 11.05 1.74 14.25
C ALA A 139 11.98 1.79 13.02
N PHE A 140 13.28 2.02 13.23
CA PHE A 140 14.33 1.95 12.22
C PHE A 140 14.42 0.54 11.63
N HIS A 141 14.55 -0.50 12.47
CA HIS A 141 14.65 -1.89 12.01
C HIS A 141 13.43 -2.35 11.19
N LYS A 142 12.21 -1.90 11.56
CA LYS A 142 11.00 -2.18 10.77
C LYS A 142 11.05 -1.59 9.36
N VAL A 143 11.64 -0.41 9.17
CA VAL A 143 11.79 0.20 7.84
C VAL A 143 12.98 -0.39 7.09
N HIS A 144 14.08 -0.66 7.79
CA HIS A 144 15.28 -1.29 7.24
C HIS A 144 14.94 -2.64 6.59
N LYS A 145 14.20 -3.49 7.31
CA LYS A 145 13.72 -4.79 6.79
C LYS A 145 12.84 -4.64 5.55
N LYS A 146 12.09 -3.54 5.40
CA LYS A 146 11.25 -3.32 4.20
C LYS A 146 12.04 -2.83 2.99
N LEU A 147 13.21 -2.23 3.22
CA LEU A 147 14.03 -1.66 2.16
C LEU A 147 15.08 -2.67 1.64
N TYR A 148 15.64 -3.48 2.55
CA TYR A 148 16.76 -4.39 2.26
C TYR A 148 16.46 -5.87 2.55
N GLY A 149 15.33 -6.18 3.19
CA GLY A 149 14.86 -7.55 3.42
C GLY A 149 13.78 -7.92 2.43
#